data_AF-A0A522R2A9-F1
#
_entry.id   AF-A0A522R2A9-F1
#
_cell.length_a   1.000
_cell.length_b   1.000
_cell.length_c   1.000
_cell.angle_alpha   90.00
_cell.angle_beta   90.00
_cell.angle_gamma   90.00
#
_symmetry.space_group_name_H-M   'P 1'
#
loop_
_entity.id
_entity.type
_entity.pdbx_description
1 polymer ?
#
loop_
_entity_poly.entity_id
_entity_poly.type
_entity_poly.pdbx_seq_one_letter_code
_entity_poly.pdbx_strand_id
1 'polypeptide(L)'
;MRRLSRGIEKLFQSEIRFQFKELPHLTNCLRRVMVALSQGGSSLGDAMFKSIRSQDMRNDGSGSGVTRREIMKLAGAAGTALSAGIVLPRMSWAADAPPQIPVGQIVPFTGSAAEYGKYYRDAAQLAFDQINTAAKEAFGGPIIGNHITADSNTLPTPAIAAARKMVEADNVPAIIAAWSSGVTVAIATSVTIPAGVLQVGNGTTSPLVSVLPEDATADLLFRTSPSDVLQGIIAAELA
;
A
#
# COMPACT_ATOMS: atom_id res chain seq x y z
N MET A 1 -8.29 19.72 -25.05
CA MET A 1 -7.65 18.71 -24.17
C MET A 1 -7.89 18.90 -22.65
N ARG A 2 -8.06 20.12 -22.10
CA ARG A 2 -8.31 20.34 -20.64
C ARG A 2 -9.72 20.02 -20.10
N ARG A 3 -10.63 19.48 -20.94
CA ARG A 3 -11.99 19.08 -20.54
C ARG A 3 -12.15 17.56 -20.32
N LEU A 4 -11.23 16.73 -20.83
CA LEU A 4 -11.26 15.27 -20.63
C LEU A 4 -10.63 14.84 -19.30
N SER A 5 -9.56 15.49 -18.82
CA SER A 5 -8.89 15.10 -17.56
C SER A 5 -9.79 15.30 -16.34
N ARG A 6 -10.59 16.38 -16.33
CA ARG A 6 -11.56 16.66 -15.26
C ARG A 6 -12.76 15.70 -15.24
N GLY A 7 -13.04 15.01 -16.35
CA GLY A 7 -14.06 13.98 -16.42
C GLY A 7 -13.59 12.67 -15.78
N ILE A 8 -12.35 12.28 -16.07
CA ILE A 8 -11.72 11.06 -15.52
C ILE A 8 -11.50 11.20 -14.01
N GLU A 9 -11.08 12.39 -13.55
CA GLU A 9 -10.89 12.67 -12.12
C GLU A 9 -12.21 12.63 -11.33
N LYS A 10 -13.32 13.07 -11.93
CA LYS A 10 -14.65 12.97 -11.30
C LYS A 10 -15.18 11.54 -11.27
N LEU A 11 -14.88 10.73 -12.29
CA LEU A 11 -15.24 9.31 -12.32
C LEU A 11 -14.42 8.50 -11.31
N PHE A 12 -13.13 8.81 -11.16
CA PHE A 12 -12.26 8.16 -10.17
C PHE A 12 -12.69 8.51 -8.73
N GLN A 13 -13.07 9.77 -8.48
CA GLN A 13 -13.57 10.21 -7.17
C GLN A 13 -14.98 9.67 -6.85
N SER A 14 -15.84 9.44 -7.84
CA SER A 14 -17.15 8.81 -7.61
C SER A 14 -17.03 7.31 -7.33
N GLU A 15 -16.11 6.62 -8.01
CA GLU A 15 -15.88 5.17 -7.82
C GLU A 15 -15.29 4.88 -6.43
N ILE A 16 -14.34 5.70 -5.97
CA ILE A 16 -13.77 5.61 -4.61
C ILE A 16 -14.83 5.88 -3.55
N ARG A 17 -15.70 6.87 -3.77
CA ARG A 17 -16.77 7.21 -2.83
C ARG A 17 -17.87 6.14 -2.78
N PHE A 18 -18.06 5.38 -3.85
CA PHE A 18 -18.98 4.25 -3.89
C PHE A 18 -18.41 3.04 -3.12
N GLN A 19 -17.13 2.72 -3.34
CA GLN A 19 -16.41 1.65 -2.62
C GLN A 19 -16.39 1.84 -1.09
N PHE A 20 -16.23 3.07 -0.61
CA PHE A 20 -16.18 3.36 0.84
C PHE A 20 -17.54 3.31 1.55
N LYS A 21 -18.66 3.33 0.82
CA LYS A 21 -20.01 3.30 1.43
C LYS A 21 -20.46 1.88 1.79
N GLU A 22 -19.86 0.86 1.18
CA GLU A 22 -20.25 -0.56 1.31
C GLU A 22 -19.50 -1.32 2.42
N LEU A 23 -18.48 -0.75 3.08
CA LEU A 23 -17.61 -1.50 3.99
C LEU A 23 -17.42 -0.83 5.37
N PRO A 24 -18.41 -0.94 6.30
CA PRO A 24 -18.36 -0.33 7.62
C PRO A 24 -17.33 -0.95 8.60
N HIS A 25 -16.61 -2.01 8.21
CA HIS A 25 -15.60 -2.70 9.04
C HIS A 25 -14.16 -2.20 8.84
N LEU A 26 -13.91 -1.37 7.82
CA LEU A 26 -12.57 -0.86 7.47
C LEU A 26 -12.07 0.30 8.35
N THR A 27 -12.90 0.85 9.24
CA THR A 27 -12.54 2.02 10.06
C THR A 27 -11.47 1.71 11.13
N ASN A 28 -11.38 0.46 11.58
CA ASN A 28 -10.43 0.05 12.62
C ASN A 28 -9.05 -0.33 12.05
N CYS A 29 -8.99 -0.83 10.81
CA CYS A 29 -7.72 -1.23 10.18
C CYS A 29 -6.93 0.01 9.72
N LEU A 30 -7.60 0.96 9.05
CA LEU A 30 -6.98 2.22 8.64
C LEU A 30 -6.48 3.06 9.83
N ARG A 31 -7.16 2.99 10.98
CA ARG A 31 -6.71 3.66 12.21
C ARG A 31 -5.45 2.99 12.80
N ARG A 32 -5.31 1.68 12.67
CA ARG A 32 -4.12 0.93 13.11
C ARG A 32 -2.94 1.13 12.18
N VAL A 33 -3.16 1.19 10.87
CA VAL A 33 -2.11 1.48 9.89
C VAL A 33 -1.63 2.93 10.01
N MET A 34 -2.52 3.91 10.20
CA MET A 34 -2.10 5.30 10.44
C MET A 34 -1.37 5.51 11.77
N VAL A 35 -1.71 4.77 12.82
CA VAL A 35 -1.00 4.83 14.11
C VAL A 35 0.36 4.12 14.04
N ALA A 36 0.45 3.00 13.31
CA ALA A 36 1.72 2.30 13.10
C ALA A 36 2.72 3.11 12.25
N LEU A 37 2.23 3.83 11.24
CA LEU A 37 3.07 4.71 10.41
C LEU A 37 3.48 6.01 11.12
N SER A 38 2.81 6.37 12.24
CA SER A 38 3.13 7.56 13.04
C SER A 38 4.23 7.32 14.09
N GLN A 39 4.66 6.07 14.35
CA GLN A 39 5.61 5.76 15.43
C GLN A 39 6.82 4.92 14.99
N GLY A 40 7.41 5.25 13.82
CA GLY A 40 8.67 4.66 13.38
C GLY A 40 9.89 5.41 13.91
N GLY A 41 10.30 5.15 15.15
CA GLY A 41 11.60 5.54 15.71
C GLY A 41 12.38 4.29 16.14
N SER A 42 13.55 4.09 15.54
CA SER A 42 14.44 2.95 15.72
C SER A 42 14.92 2.77 17.17
N SER A 43 14.37 1.77 17.86
CA SER A 43 14.94 1.02 19.01
C SER A 43 13.88 0.25 19.81
N LEU A 44 12.59 0.35 19.44
CA LEU A 44 11.49 -0.34 20.14
C LEU A 44 11.13 -1.75 19.63
N GLY A 45 11.77 -2.26 18.57
CA GLY A 45 11.49 -3.60 18.04
C GLY A 45 11.76 -4.71 19.05
N ASP A 46 12.87 -4.61 19.78
CA ASP A 46 13.28 -5.63 20.77
C ASP A 46 12.48 -5.53 22.08
N ALA A 47 12.00 -4.33 22.43
CA ALA A 47 11.16 -4.11 23.61
C ALA A 47 9.71 -4.55 23.39
N MET A 48 9.18 -4.37 22.17
CA MET A 48 7.81 -4.73 21.81
C MET A 48 7.61 -6.25 21.78
N PHE A 49 8.60 -7.01 21.29
CA PHE A 49 8.53 -8.48 21.25
C PHE A 49 8.50 -9.11 22.65
N LYS A 50 9.12 -8.46 23.65
CA LYS A 50 9.11 -8.89 25.05
C LYS A 50 7.82 -8.49 25.78
N SER A 51 7.21 -7.36 25.41
CA SER A 51 5.95 -6.87 25.99
C SER A 51 4.72 -7.65 25.51
N ILE A 52 4.76 -8.27 24.32
CA ILE A 52 3.66 -9.09 23.79
C ILE A 52 3.47 -10.39 24.60
N ARG A 53 4.51 -10.87 25.31
CA ARG A 53 4.43 -12.13 26.10
C ARG A 53 3.91 -11.94 27.53
N SER A 54 3.74 -10.71 28.03
CA SER A 54 3.38 -10.48 29.45
C SER A 54 1.96 -9.94 29.69
N GLN A 55 1.21 -9.57 28.65
CA GLN A 55 -0.08 -8.89 28.82
C GLN A 55 -1.31 -9.79 28.86
N ASP A 56 -1.17 -11.12 28.77
CA ASP A 56 -2.33 -12.03 28.78
C ASP A 56 -2.77 -12.49 30.18
N MET A 57 -2.14 -12.01 31.26
CA MET A 57 -2.50 -12.41 32.63
C MET A 57 -2.32 -11.25 33.63
N ARG A 58 -3.30 -10.33 33.69
CA ARG A 58 -3.80 -9.63 34.91
C ARG A 58 -4.67 -8.44 34.52
N ASN A 59 -5.98 -8.64 34.56
CA ASN A 59 -6.99 -7.59 34.67
C ASN A 59 -7.44 -7.53 36.13
N ASP A 60 -6.94 -6.57 36.89
CA ASP A 60 -7.55 -6.11 38.15
C ASP A 60 -7.51 -4.58 38.21
N GLY A 61 -8.70 -3.99 38.34
CA GLY A 61 -8.88 -2.55 38.31
C GLY A 61 -8.43 -1.86 39.60
N SER A 62 -7.86 -0.68 39.48
CA SER A 62 -7.98 0.43 40.43
C SER A 62 -7.45 1.71 39.78
N GLY A 63 -8.13 2.84 39.97
CA GLY A 63 -7.87 4.08 39.24
C GLY A 63 -6.93 5.06 39.94
N SER A 64 -6.47 6.06 39.18
CA SER A 64 -6.16 7.41 39.68
C SER A 64 -6.01 8.36 38.48
N GLY A 65 -6.98 9.27 38.29
CA GLY A 65 -7.01 10.23 37.19
C GLY A 65 -6.10 11.44 37.44
N VAL A 66 -5.27 11.77 36.46
CA VAL A 66 -4.46 13.00 36.47
C VAL A 66 -5.39 14.21 36.41
N THR A 67 -5.31 15.08 37.42
CA THR A 67 -6.28 16.14 37.65
C THR A 67 -5.81 17.48 37.08
N ARG A 68 -6.75 18.24 36.49
CA ARG A 68 -6.57 19.55 35.79
C ARG A 68 -5.79 20.63 36.57
N ARG A 69 -5.56 20.43 37.87
CA ARG A 69 -4.81 21.33 38.76
C ARG A 69 -3.29 21.22 38.62
N GLU A 70 -2.76 20.11 38.13
CA GLU A 70 -1.31 19.96 37.89
C GLU A 70 -0.88 20.68 36.61
N ILE A 71 -1.72 20.64 35.57
CA ILE A 71 -1.48 21.35 34.29
C ILE A 71 -1.46 22.87 34.48
N MET A 72 -2.29 23.40 35.39
CA MET A 72 -2.35 24.84 35.71
C MET A 72 -1.16 25.35 36.53
N LYS A 73 -0.37 24.47 37.17
CA LYS A 73 0.83 24.90 37.91
C LYS A 73 2.07 24.99 37.01
N LEU A 74 2.14 24.23 35.91
CA LEU A 74 3.24 24.32 34.95
C LEU A 74 3.15 25.56 34.04
N ALA A 75 1.95 26.07 33.81
CA ALA A 75 1.72 27.29 33.02
C ALA A 75 2.10 28.59 33.77
N GLY A 76 2.27 28.54 35.09
CA GLY A 76 2.50 29.72 35.93
C GLY A 76 3.93 30.26 35.97
N ALA A 77 4.92 29.55 35.43
CA ALA A 77 6.34 29.93 35.51
C ALA A 77 6.91 30.55 34.23
N ALA A 78 6.09 30.82 33.20
CA ALA A 78 6.51 31.45 31.94
C ALA A 78 5.82 32.81 31.68
N GLY A 79 5.42 33.50 32.75
CA GLY A 79 4.57 34.69 32.69
C GLY A 79 5.27 36.06 32.63
N THR A 80 6.60 36.16 32.67
CA THR A 80 7.29 37.46 32.70
C THR A 80 8.55 37.50 31.82
N ALA A 81 8.36 37.53 30.50
CA ALA A 81 9.36 38.03 29.53
C ALA A 81 8.72 38.28 28.16
N LEU A 82 7.71 39.16 28.09
CA LEU A 82 7.10 39.65 26.85
C LEU A 82 7.66 41.04 26.51
N SER A 83 8.93 41.13 26.05
CA SER A 83 9.44 42.30 25.30
C SER A 83 10.89 42.11 24.83
N ALA A 84 11.15 41.16 23.93
CA ALA A 84 12.26 41.19 23.00
C ALA A 84 11.97 40.15 21.92
N GLY A 85 12.08 40.52 20.64
CA GLY A 85 11.68 39.70 19.51
C GLY A 85 12.25 38.29 19.57
N ILE A 86 11.41 37.33 19.94
CA ILE A 86 11.72 35.91 19.73
C ILE A 86 11.51 35.69 18.24
N VAL A 87 12.58 35.88 17.47
CA VAL A 87 12.81 35.07 16.29
C VAL A 87 12.85 33.65 16.83
N LEU A 88 11.69 32.98 16.87
CA LEU A 88 11.67 31.54 16.98
C LEU A 88 12.52 31.11 15.80
N PRO A 89 13.66 30.42 15.99
CA PRO A 89 14.26 29.74 14.86
C PRO A 89 13.11 28.88 14.35
N ARG A 90 12.66 29.16 13.12
CA ARG A 90 11.94 28.16 12.36
C ARG A 90 12.95 27.03 12.29
N MET A 91 12.84 26.11 13.23
CA MET A 91 13.46 24.82 13.16
C MET A 91 12.79 24.19 11.95
N SER A 92 13.33 24.52 10.79
CA SER A 92 13.14 23.77 9.57
C SER A 92 13.61 22.39 9.95
N TRP A 93 12.66 21.55 10.35
CA TRP A 93 12.81 20.12 10.15
C TRP A 93 13.14 20.02 8.67
N ALA A 94 14.41 19.76 8.36
CA ALA A 94 14.72 19.13 7.09
C ALA A 94 13.85 17.88 7.10
N ALA A 95 12.77 17.90 6.33
CA ALA A 95 12.07 16.68 6.02
C ALA A 95 13.12 15.86 5.28
N ASP A 96 13.79 14.95 5.98
CA ASP A 96 14.64 13.96 5.35
C ASP A 96 13.81 13.36 4.21
N ALA A 97 14.43 13.24 3.04
CA ALA A 97 13.77 12.69 1.87
C ALA A 97 13.11 11.36 2.26
N PRO A 98 11.85 11.11 1.84
CA PRO A 98 11.12 9.94 2.26
C PRO A 98 11.91 8.67 1.89
N PRO A 99 11.84 7.61 2.72
CA PRO A 99 12.51 6.36 2.42
C PRO A 99 12.00 5.82 1.09
N GLN A 100 12.95 5.43 0.24
CA GLN A 100 12.66 4.93 -1.09
C GLN A 100 12.24 3.47 -1.05
N ILE A 101 11.08 3.18 -1.64
CA ILE A 101 10.46 1.85 -1.65
C ILE A 101 10.72 1.20 -3.03
N PRO A 102 11.28 -0.01 -3.10
CA PRO A 102 11.37 -0.76 -4.35
C PRO A 102 10.01 -1.34 -4.73
N VAL A 103 9.68 -1.35 -6.02
CA VAL A 103 8.44 -1.94 -6.54
C VAL A 103 8.78 -2.93 -7.64
N GLY A 104 8.23 -4.13 -7.52
CA GLY A 104 8.40 -5.21 -8.49
C GLY A 104 7.31 -5.20 -9.54
N GLN A 105 7.64 -5.55 -10.77
CA GLN A 105 6.69 -5.76 -11.85
C GLN A 105 7.02 -7.04 -12.62
N ILE A 106 6.03 -7.92 -12.77
CA ILE A 106 6.13 -9.14 -13.57
C ILE A 106 5.23 -8.98 -14.79
N VAL A 107 5.84 -8.96 -15.97
CA VAL A 107 5.16 -8.75 -17.25
C VAL A 107 5.57 -9.81 -18.27
N PRO A 108 4.74 -10.09 -19.29
CA PRO A 108 5.13 -10.99 -20.37
C PRO A 108 6.02 -10.22 -21.36
N PHE A 109 7.34 -10.21 -21.16
CA PHE A 109 8.26 -9.72 -22.20
C PHE A 109 8.44 -10.75 -23.31
N THR A 110 8.27 -12.04 -22.98
CA THR A 110 8.26 -13.15 -23.93
C THR A 110 7.00 -14.03 -23.75
N GLY A 111 6.82 -14.99 -24.65
CA GLY A 111 5.67 -15.89 -24.67
C GLY A 111 4.52 -15.39 -25.56
N SER A 112 3.33 -15.97 -25.40
CA SER A 112 2.17 -15.69 -26.25
C SER A 112 1.62 -14.27 -26.08
N ALA A 113 1.89 -13.62 -24.94
CA ALA A 113 1.43 -12.27 -24.63
C ALA A 113 2.57 -11.22 -24.70
N ALA A 114 3.68 -11.53 -25.38
CA ALA A 114 4.87 -10.68 -25.46
C ALA A 114 4.58 -9.27 -26.01
N GLU A 115 3.57 -9.14 -26.89
CA GLU A 115 3.16 -7.87 -27.47
C GLU A 115 2.77 -6.83 -26.41
N TYR A 116 2.26 -7.28 -25.26
CA TYR A 116 1.80 -6.37 -24.20
C TYR A 116 2.92 -5.95 -23.23
N GLY A 117 4.00 -6.72 -23.11
CA GLY A 117 4.99 -6.53 -22.04
C GLY A 117 5.61 -5.14 -21.98
N LYS A 118 5.99 -4.59 -23.14
CA LYS A 118 6.58 -3.24 -23.23
C LYS A 118 5.59 -2.16 -22.80
N TYR A 119 4.35 -2.24 -23.28
CA TYR A 119 3.31 -1.28 -22.92
C TYR A 119 2.99 -1.29 -21.42
N TYR A 120 2.93 -2.46 -20.80
CA TYR A 120 2.70 -2.55 -19.35
C TYR A 120 3.85 -2.01 -18.52
N ARG A 121 5.10 -2.27 -18.92
CA ARG A 121 6.27 -1.70 -18.24
C ARG A 121 6.28 -0.17 -18.34
N ASP A 122 6.08 0.34 -19.55
CA ASP A 122 6.17 1.78 -19.80
C ASP A 122 5.01 2.53 -19.13
N ALA A 123 3.82 1.92 -19.07
CA ALA A 123 2.69 2.46 -18.31
C ALA A 123 2.96 2.53 -16.80
N ALA A 124 3.56 1.49 -16.21
CA ALA A 124 3.95 1.50 -14.81
C ALA A 124 5.03 2.55 -14.53
N GLN A 125 6.04 2.64 -15.40
CA GLN A 125 7.09 3.66 -15.28
C GLN A 125 6.51 5.08 -15.33
N LEU A 126 5.61 5.36 -16.27
CA LEU A 126 4.95 6.66 -16.37
C LEU A 126 4.17 7.00 -15.09
N ALA A 127 3.45 6.02 -14.52
CA ALA A 127 2.74 6.21 -13.26
C ALA A 127 3.70 6.50 -12.10
N PHE A 128 4.84 5.80 -12.02
CA PHE A 128 5.85 6.04 -11.00
C PHE A 128 6.51 7.41 -11.13
N ASP A 129 6.76 7.87 -12.35
CA ASP A 129 7.30 9.21 -12.60
C ASP A 129 6.32 10.31 -12.14
N GLN A 130 5.02 10.12 -12.40
CA GLN A 130 3.97 11.02 -11.94
C GLN A 130 3.86 11.03 -10.40
N ILE A 131 3.87 9.84 -9.76
CA ILE A 131 3.85 9.70 -8.30
C ILE A 131 5.06 10.38 -7.69
N ASN A 132 6.26 10.13 -8.21
CA ASN A 132 7.50 10.71 -7.69
C ASN A 132 7.54 12.23 -7.89
N THR A 133 6.93 12.75 -8.96
CA THR A 133 6.81 14.21 -9.18
C THR A 133 5.89 14.83 -8.11
N ALA A 134 4.71 14.27 -7.90
CA ALA A 134 3.80 14.72 -6.85
C ALA A 134 4.41 14.56 -5.44
N ALA A 135 5.15 13.47 -5.22
CA ALA A 135 5.80 13.20 -3.94
C ALA A 135 6.93 14.19 -3.63
N LYS A 136 7.68 14.65 -4.63
CA LYS A 136 8.66 15.73 -4.43
C LYS A 136 8.01 17.02 -3.94
N GLU A 137 6.84 17.36 -4.49
CA GLU A 137 6.09 18.55 -4.08
C GLU A 137 5.49 18.42 -2.68
N ALA A 138 4.97 17.23 -2.33
CA ALA A 138 4.27 16.99 -1.07
C ALA A 138 5.18 16.58 0.10
N PHE A 139 6.20 15.75 -0.17
CA PHE A 139 7.03 15.07 0.81
C PHE A 139 8.52 15.42 0.69
N GLY A 140 8.91 16.28 -0.25
CA GLY A 140 10.29 16.75 -0.40
C GLY A 140 11.24 15.77 -1.13
N GLY A 141 10.76 14.62 -1.59
CA GLY A 141 11.56 13.66 -2.36
C GLY A 141 10.75 12.53 -3.00
N PRO A 142 11.35 11.74 -3.91
CA PRO A 142 10.70 10.60 -4.54
C PRO A 142 10.49 9.45 -3.53
N ILE A 143 9.36 8.76 -3.63
CA ILE A 143 9.01 7.63 -2.74
C ILE A 143 9.30 6.29 -3.42
N ILE A 144 9.14 6.20 -4.74
CA ILE A 144 9.43 4.98 -5.50
C ILE A 144 10.87 5.04 -5.96
N GLY A 145 11.72 4.20 -5.37
CA GLY A 145 13.18 4.24 -5.57
C GLY A 145 13.66 3.39 -6.74
N ASN A 146 13.13 2.17 -6.85
CA ASN A 146 13.59 1.20 -7.84
C ASN A 146 12.41 0.45 -8.45
N HIS A 147 12.39 0.40 -9.78
CA HIS A 147 11.40 -0.35 -10.54
C HIS A 147 12.07 -1.62 -11.08
N ILE A 148 11.77 -2.77 -10.46
CA ILE A 148 12.38 -4.05 -10.79
C ILE A 148 11.42 -4.84 -11.67
N THR A 149 11.80 -5.05 -12.93
CA THR A 149 10.96 -5.78 -13.89
C THR A 149 11.48 -7.19 -14.12
N ALA A 150 10.60 -8.17 -14.21
CA ALA A 150 10.95 -9.51 -14.65
C ALA A 150 9.96 -10.07 -15.69
N ASP A 151 10.46 -11.02 -16.47
CA ASP A 151 9.69 -11.69 -17.50
C ASP A 151 8.94 -12.91 -16.92
N SER A 152 7.64 -12.97 -17.22
CA SER A 152 6.82 -14.14 -16.92
C SER A 152 6.86 -15.22 -18.00
N ASN A 153 7.35 -14.92 -19.21
CA ASN A 153 7.21 -15.79 -20.40
C ASN A 153 5.76 -16.30 -20.61
N THR A 154 4.76 -15.60 -20.05
CA THR A 154 3.36 -16.04 -20.00
C THR A 154 3.16 -17.43 -19.33
N LEU A 155 4.08 -17.87 -18.47
CA LEU A 155 4.07 -19.19 -17.82
C LEU A 155 4.21 -19.08 -16.29
N PRO A 156 3.54 -19.95 -15.50
CA PRO A 156 3.60 -19.90 -14.03
C PRO A 156 5.01 -20.11 -13.46
N THR A 157 5.73 -21.14 -13.91
CA THR A 157 7.03 -21.53 -13.37
C THR A 157 8.08 -20.41 -13.39
N PRO A 158 8.39 -19.79 -14.55
CA PRO A 158 9.35 -18.68 -14.57
C PRO A 158 8.86 -17.46 -13.77
N ALA A 159 7.55 -17.20 -13.74
CA ALA A 159 7.00 -16.08 -13.00
C ALA A 159 7.09 -16.26 -11.48
N ILE A 160 6.87 -17.48 -10.95
CA ILE A 160 7.08 -17.82 -9.53
C ILE A 160 8.55 -17.63 -9.15
N ALA A 161 9.48 -18.11 -9.98
CA ALA A 161 10.91 -17.98 -9.72
C ALA A 161 11.34 -16.50 -9.69
N ALA A 162 10.82 -15.70 -10.63
CA ALA A 162 11.06 -14.26 -10.67
C ALA A 162 10.48 -13.54 -9.45
N ALA A 163 9.23 -13.84 -9.08
CA ALA A 163 8.59 -13.26 -7.89
C ALA A 163 9.36 -13.60 -6.62
N ARG A 164 9.77 -14.86 -6.47
CA ARG A 164 10.56 -15.32 -5.32
C ARG A 164 11.85 -14.53 -5.18
N LYS A 165 12.56 -14.31 -6.30
CA LYS A 165 13.78 -13.49 -6.30
C LYS A 165 13.48 -12.05 -5.85
N MET A 166 12.42 -11.42 -6.35
CA MET A 166 12.05 -10.04 -5.96
C MET A 166 11.74 -9.93 -4.47
N VAL A 167 11.08 -10.93 -3.90
CA VAL A 167 10.73 -10.95 -2.47
C VAL A 167 11.97 -11.24 -1.62
N GLU A 168 12.73 -12.28 -1.93
CA GLU A 168 13.81 -12.78 -1.07
C GLU A 168 15.12 -11.98 -1.23
N ALA A 169 15.48 -11.60 -2.45
CA ALA A 169 16.73 -10.89 -2.73
C ALA A 169 16.55 -9.37 -2.73
N ASP A 170 15.50 -8.89 -3.40
CA ASP A 170 15.30 -7.45 -3.61
C ASP A 170 14.41 -6.80 -2.53
N ASN A 171 13.86 -7.59 -1.59
CA ASN A 171 13.02 -7.14 -0.47
C ASN A 171 11.86 -6.22 -0.90
N VAL A 172 11.20 -6.59 -2.01
CA VAL A 172 10.10 -5.81 -2.57
C VAL A 172 8.82 -6.00 -1.74
N PRO A 173 8.23 -4.92 -1.17
CA PRO A 173 6.99 -5.00 -0.39
C PRO A 173 5.72 -5.11 -1.25
N ALA A 174 5.77 -4.77 -2.54
CA ALA A 174 4.63 -4.84 -3.44
C ALA A 174 5.03 -5.22 -4.87
N ILE A 175 4.30 -6.17 -5.45
CA ILE A 175 4.52 -6.70 -6.80
C ILE A 175 3.30 -6.43 -7.68
N ILE A 176 3.52 -5.83 -8.85
CA ILE A 176 2.53 -5.71 -9.91
C ILE A 176 2.65 -6.94 -10.80
N ALA A 177 1.70 -7.87 -10.71
CA ALA A 177 1.74 -9.15 -11.42
C ALA A 177 0.34 -9.77 -11.55
N ALA A 178 -0.01 -10.47 -12.62
CA ALA A 178 0.54 -10.49 -13.97
C ALA A 178 -0.62 -10.37 -14.99
N TRP A 179 -0.29 -10.40 -16.28
CA TRP A 179 -1.28 -10.35 -17.35
C TRP A 179 -2.17 -11.60 -17.37
N SER A 180 -1.60 -12.80 -17.20
CA SER A 180 -2.36 -14.05 -17.23
C SER A 180 -2.95 -14.39 -15.87
N SER A 181 -4.26 -14.65 -15.81
CA SER A 181 -4.96 -15.02 -14.58
C SER A 181 -4.33 -16.22 -13.87
N GLY A 182 -3.94 -17.26 -14.61
CA GLY A 182 -3.32 -18.45 -14.04
C GLY A 182 -1.92 -18.19 -13.48
N VAL A 183 -1.16 -17.30 -14.11
CA VAL A 183 0.16 -16.88 -13.64
C VAL A 183 0.02 -16.04 -12.36
N THR A 184 -0.93 -15.11 -12.32
CA THR A 184 -1.24 -14.27 -11.14
C THR A 184 -1.60 -15.12 -9.93
N VAL A 185 -2.51 -16.09 -10.08
CA VAL A 185 -2.90 -16.99 -8.99
C VAL A 185 -1.71 -17.83 -8.53
N ALA A 186 -0.89 -18.33 -9.44
CA ALA A 186 0.27 -19.15 -9.09
C ALA A 186 1.33 -18.37 -8.29
N ILE A 187 1.58 -17.10 -8.63
CA ILE A 187 2.46 -16.23 -7.86
C ILE A 187 1.85 -15.92 -6.48
N ALA A 188 0.54 -15.61 -6.45
CA ALA A 188 -0.21 -15.31 -5.24
C ALA A 188 -0.08 -16.43 -4.21
N THR A 189 -0.44 -17.65 -4.60
CA THR A 189 -0.46 -18.80 -3.69
C THR A 189 0.93 -19.28 -3.29
N SER A 190 1.92 -19.17 -4.19
CA SER A 190 3.24 -19.78 -3.97
C SER A 190 4.27 -18.84 -3.34
N VAL A 191 4.08 -17.52 -3.45
CA VAL A 191 5.10 -16.53 -3.09
C VAL A 191 4.52 -15.37 -2.29
N THR A 192 3.64 -14.56 -2.88
CA THR A 192 3.31 -13.25 -2.30
C THR A 192 2.44 -13.36 -1.05
N ILE A 193 1.40 -14.20 -1.05
CA ILE A 193 0.56 -14.43 0.13
C ILE A 193 1.37 -15.06 1.28
N PRO A 194 2.13 -16.16 1.08
CA PRO A 194 2.96 -16.73 2.14
C PRO A 194 4.04 -15.77 2.68
N ALA A 195 4.57 -14.88 1.84
CA ALA A 195 5.58 -13.91 2.22
C ALA A 195 5.03 -12.61 2.81
N GLY A 196 3.70 -12.42 2.84
CA GLY A 196 3.08 -11.18 3.32
C GLY A 196 3.30 -9.98 2.38
N VAL A 197 3.50 -10.23 1.09
CA VAL A 197 3.78 -9.20 0.08
C VAL A 197 2.50 -8.87 -0.70
N LEU A 198 2.24 -7.58 -0.90
CA LEU A 198 1.07 -7.12 -1.66
C LEU A 198 1.24 -7.47 -3.15
N GLN A 199 0.20 -8.02 -3.76
CA GLN A 199 0.15 -8.30 -5.19
C GLN A 199 -1.00 -7.57 -5.86
N VAL A 200 -0.74 -6.90 -6.98
CA VAL A 200 -1.77 -6.23 -7.80
C VAL A 200 -1.74 -6.74 -9.23
N GLY A 201 -2.82 -7.40 -9.65
CA GLY A 201 -3.04 -7.91 -11.01
C GLY A 201 -3.49 -6.84 -12.00
N ASN A 202 -2.83 -6.79 -13.16
CA ASN A 202 -3.06 -5.79 -14.22
C ASN A 202 -3.91 -6.29 -15.40
N GLY A 203 -3.98 -7.61 -15.64
CA GLY A 203 -4.74 -8.21 -16.76
C GLY A 203 -5.59 -9.42 -16.35
N THR A 204 -5.84 -9.58 -15.05
CA THR A 204 -6.37 -10.82 -14.48
C THR A 204 -7.88 -10.75 -14.27
N THR A 205 -8.63 -11.38 -15.17
CA THR A 205 -10.11 -11.31 -15.21
C THR A 205 -10.81 -12.52 -14.59
N SER A 206 -10.07 -13.60 -14.33
CA SER A 206 -10.65 -14.85 -13.81
C SER A 206 -11.46 -14.61 -12.52
N PRO A 207 -12.65 -15.21 -12.38
CA PRO A 207 -13.42 -15.16 -11.13
C PRO A 207 -12.64 -15.71 -9.93
N LEU A 208 -11.75 -16.68 -10.18
CA LEU A 208 -10.99 -17.37 -9.13
C LEU A 208 -10.20 -16.41 -8.24
N VAL A 209 -9.75 -15.28 -8.80
CA VAL A 209 -8.98 -14.26 -8.06
C VAL A 209 -9.81 -13.62 -6.94
N SER A 210 -11.13 -13.52 -7.09
CA SER A 210 -12.01 -12.97 -6.05
C SER A 210 -12.41 -13.97 -4.97
N VAL A 211 -12.20 -15.26 -5.20
CA VAL A 211 -12.64 -16.34 -4.30
C VAL A 211 -11.48 -17.26 -3.91
N LEU A 212 -10.26 -16.74 -4.01
CA LEU A 212 -9.05 -17.51 -3.75
C LEU A 212 -8.98 -17.83 -2.24
N PRO A 213 -8.98 -19.12 -1.84
CA PRO A 213 -9.01 -19.50 -0.42
C PRO A 213 -7.82 -18.94 0.38
N GLU A 214 -6.65 -18.88 -0.25
CA GLU A 214 -5.41 -18.39 0.35
C GLU A 214 -5.48 -16.88 0.64
N ASP A 215 -6.24 -16.12 -0.15
CA ASP A 215 -6.37 -14.68 0.03
C ASP A 215 -7.53 -14.29 0.97
N ALA A 216 -8.44 -15.22 1.27
CA ALA A 216 -9.65 -14.95 2.06
C ALA A 216 -9.37 -14.36 3.46
N THR A 217 -8.18 -14.60 4.02
CA THR A 217 -7.76 -14.02 5.30
C THR A 217 -6.56 -13.08 5.19
N ALA A 218 -5.79 -13.19 4.10
CA ALA A 218 -4.57 -12.42 3.90
C ALA A 218 -4.88 -11.02 3.37
N ASP A 219 -5.86 -10.87 2.47
CA ASP A 219 -6.23 -9.61 1.81
C ASP A 219 -5.01 -8.92 1.17
N LEU A 220 -4.24 -9.69 0.40
CA LEU A 220 -2.99 -9.27 -0.23
C LEU A 220 -3.07 -9.30 -1.76
N LEU A 221 -4.12 -9.87 -2.35
CA LEU A 221 -4.29 -9.96 -3.80
C LEU A 221 -5.38 -9.01 -4.30
N PHE A 222 -4.96 -7.96 -4.98
CA PHE A 222 -5.85 -7.01 -5.64
C PHE A 222 -5.76 -7.10 -7.16
N ARG A 223 -6.73 -6.54 -7.87
CA ARG A 223 -6.71 -6.44 -9.34
C ARG A 223 -7.37 -5.16 -9.83
N THR A 224 -6.89 -4.66 -10.96
CA THR A 224 -7.48 -3.50 -11.65
C THR A 224 -8.45 -3.90 -12.76
N SER A 225 -8.40 -5.16 -13.23
CA SER A 225 -9.29 -5.68 -14.25
C SER A 225 -10.63 -6.15 -13.64
N PRO A 226 -11.77 -5.91 -14.30
CA PRO A 226 -13.06 -6.43 -13.85
C PRO A 226 -13.12 -7.97 -13.98
N SER A 227 -14.00 -8.59 -13.21
CA SER A 227 -14.20 -10.04 -13.28
C SER A 227 -15.03 -10.46 -14.48
N ASP A 228 -14.71 -11.60 -15.07
CA ASP A 228 -15.52 -12.23 -16.14
C ASP A 228 -16.95 -12.57 -15.68
N VAL A 229 -17.18 -12.71 -14.37
CA VAL A 229 -18.53 -12.88 -13.79
C VAL A 229 -19.48 -11.76 -14.23
N LEU A 230 -18.98 -10.52 -14.31
CA LEU A 230 -19.79 -9.37 -14.70
C LEU A 230 -20.26 -9.49 -16.15
N GLN A 231 -19.43 -10.04 -17.04
CA GLN A 231 -19.82 -10.27 -18.43
C GLN A 231 -20.87 -11.37 -18.55
N GLY A 232 -20.77 -12.43 -17.72
CA GLY A 232 -21.74 -13.52 -17.70
C GLY A 232 -23.16 -13.08 -17.31
N ILE A 233 -23.28 -12.14 -16.38
CA ILE A 233 -24.58 -11.59 -15.95
C ILE A 233 -25.24 -10.84 -17.12
N ILE A 234 -24.50 -9.95 -17.78
CA ILE A 234 -25.02 -9.16 -18.91
C ILE A 234 -25.37 -10.06 -20.10
N ALA A 235 -24.56 -11.10 -20.37
CA ALA A 235 -24.87 -12.05 -21.42
C ALA A 235 -26.18 -12.82 -21.15
N ALA A 236 -26.49 -13.11 -19.88
CA ALA A 236 -27.75 -13.74 -19.49
C ALA A 236 -28.95 -12.78 -19.58
N GLU A 237 -28.75 -11.47 -19.33
CA GLU A 237 -29.80 -10.45 -19.50
C GLU A 237 -30.16 -10.18 -20.97
N LEU A 238 -29.23 -10.44 -21.89
CA LEU A 238 -29.40 -10.20 -23.33
C LEU A 238 -29.90 -11.43 -24.12
N ALA A 239 -29.96 -12.62 -23.50
CA ALA A 239 -30.38 -13.88 -24.11
C ALA A 239 -31.89 -14.10 -24.02
#